data_AF-A0A0G0YU37-F1
#
_entry.id   AF-A0A0G0YU37-F1
#
_cell.length_a   1.000
_cell.length_b   1.000
_cell.length_c   1.000
_cell.angle_alpha   90.00
_cell.angle_beta   90.00
_cell.angle_gamma   90.00
#
_symmetry.space_group_name_H-M   'P 1'
#
loop_
_entity.id
_entity.type
_entity.pdbx_description
1 polymer ?
#
loop_
_entity_poly.entity_id
_entity_poly.type
_entity_poly.pdbx_seq_one_letter_code
_entity_poly.pdbx_strand_id
1 'polypeptide(L)'
;MSKKRIILKLSGEFFKSADNCVDIDKTFELAKEIVKIRKQYQLGLVFGGGNIFRGRQMTGKNIKNPADWHYVGMASTFVNALALQAVFGQLNIPVRIVSAFDALAKNNNYFSQGEIVIFAFGTGKPFVTTDTTAVVRAIETKAALVFKATKADGVYDDDPEKNLRAKKFDHISYADYLKIKNTAIFDKTAVVLAAKKKIPIYIFKWGRGILAKAVKLKAGGTLIQ
;
A
#
# COMPACT_ATOMS: atom_id res chain seq x y z
N MET A 1 22.64 13.43 6.97
CA MET A 1 21.40 13.03 7.68
C MET A 1 20.90 11.70 7.09
N SER A 2 20.43 10.77 7.93
CA SER A 2 19.80 9.54 7.44
C SER A 2 18.49 9.88 6.71
N LYS A 3 18.25 9.23 5.56
CA LYS A 3 17.01 9.42 4.80
C LYS A 3 15.81 8.98 5.63
N LYS A 4 14.70 9.72 5.58
CA LYS A 4 13.44 9.30 6.20
C LYS A 4 12.94 8.00 5.55
N ARG A 5 12.39 7.10 6.35
CA ARG A 5 11.73 5.87 5.89
C ARG A 5 10.26 6.13 5.66
N ILE A 6 9.73 5.61 4.56
CA ILE A 6 8.30 5.71 4.23
C ILE A 6 7.82 4.35 3.75
N ILE A 7 6.55 4.04 4.03
CA ILE A 7 5.87 2.89 3.43
C ILE A 7 4.92 3.41 2.35
N LEU A 8 5.09 2.92 1.14
CA LEU A 8 4.18 3.18 0.02
C LEU A 8 3.27 1.96 -0.17
N LYS A 9 2.00 2.14 0.23
CA LYS A 9 0.93 1.18 0.00
C LYS A 9 0.28 1.47 -1.36
N LEU A 10 0.42 0.53 -2.27
CA LEU A 10 -0.12 0.59 -3.63
C LEU A 10 -1.28 -0.40 -3.81
N SER A 11 -2.17 -0.13 -4.75
CA SER A 11 -3.17 -1.11 -5.18
C SER A 11 -2.54 -2.09 -6.16
N GLY A 12 -2.89 -3.37 -6.07
CA GLY A 12 -2.53 -4.36 -7.10
C GLY A 12 -3.09 -3.98 -8.48
N GLU A 13 -4.19 -3.23 -8.52
CA GLU A 13 -4.78 -2.72 -9.76
C GLU A 13 -3.83 -1.88 -10.61
N PHE A 14 -2.76 -1.33 -10.04
CA PHE A 14 -1.78 -0.54 -10.81
C PHE A 14 -0.87 -1.41 -11.67
N PHE A 15 -0.89 -2.73 -11.47
CA PHE A 15 -0.18 -3.70 -12.29
C PHE A 15 -0.99 -4.17 -13.49
N LYS A 16 -2.32 -3.95 -13.52
CA LYS A 16 -3.18 -4.57 -14.54
C LYS A 16 -3.43 -3.66 -15.74
N SER A 17 -3.65 -4.26 -16.90
CA SER A 17 -4.29 -3.64 -18.07
C SER A 17 -5.66 -4.27 -18.33
N ALA A 18 -6.25 -4.01 -19.49
CA ALA A 18 -7.52 -4.62 -19.87
C ALA A 18 -7.35 -6.15 -20.06
N ASP A 19 -6.24 -6.55 -20.68
CA ASP A 19 -6.02 -7.92 -21.12
C ASP A 19 -5.17 -8.74 -20.14
N ASN A 20 -4.34 -8.08 -19.32
CA ASN A 20 -3.39 -8.75 -18.45
C ASN A 20 -3.57 -8.39 -16.97
N CYS A 21 -3.57 -9.41 -16.11
CA CYS A 21 -3.57 -9.23 -14.66
C CYS A 21 -2.26 -8.58 -14.18
N VAL A 22 -1.14 -8.87 -14.84
CA VAL A 22 0.17 -8.25 -14.60
C VAL A 22 0.73 -7.81 -15.95
N ASP A 23 0.59 -6.52 -16.22
CA ASP A 23 1.03 -5.84 -17.41
C ASP A 23 2.42 -5.24 -17.19
N ILE A 24 3.37 -5.58 -18.06
CA ILE A 24 4.77 -5.21 -17.90
C ILE A 24 4.98 -3.71 -18.09
N ASP A 25 4.26 -3.07 -19.00
CA ASP A 25 4.36 -1.64 -19.27
C ASP A 25 3.84 -0.82 -18.09
N LYS A 26 2.68 -1.22 -17.53
CA LYS A 26 2.16 -0.64 -16.29
C LYS A 26 3.11 -0.82 -15.12
N THR A 27 3.73 -1.99 -15.00
CA THR A 27 4.73 -2.27 -13.97
C THR A 27 5.97 -1.38 -14.16
N PHE A 28 6.40 -1.15 -15.39
CA PHE A 28 7.47 -0.20 -15.73
C PHE A 28 7.14 1.25 -15.38
N GLU A 29 5.93 1.70 -15.67
CA GLU A 29 5.46 3.04 -15.30
C GLU A 29 5.49 3.23 -13.79
N LEU A 30 5.00 2.23 -13.05
CA LEU A 30 5.01 2.23 -11.60
C LEU A 30 6.45 2.28 -11.05
N ALA A 31 7.35 1.43 -11.56
CA ALA A 31 8.75 1.42 -11.14
C ALA A 31 9.42 2.76 -11.39
N LYS A 32 9.20 3.39 -12.55
CA LYS A 32 9.75 4.71 -12.89
C LYS A 32 9.29 5.80 -11.91
N GLU A 33 8.04 5.79 -11.47
CA GLU A 33 7.55 6.71 -10.44
C GLU A 33 8.26 6.50 -9.10
N ILE A 34 8.45 5.25 -8.67
CA ILE A 34 9.11 4.91 -7.41
C ILE A 34 10.60 5.32 -7.45
N VAL A 35 11.29 5.10 -8.57
CA VAL A 35 12.71 5.46 -8.75
C VAL A 35 12.94 6.96 -8.54
N LYS A 36 12.01 7.82 -8.96
CA LYS A 36 12.13 9.29 -8.83
C LYS A 36 12.26 9.73 -7.37
N ILE A 37 11.66 9.02 -6.43
CA ILE A 37 11.65 9.38 -5.01
C ILE A 37 12.71 8.63 -4.18
N ARG A 38 13.36 7.58 -4.72
CA ARG A 38 14.34 6.75 -3.99
C ARG A 38 15.55 7.52 -3.46
N LYS A 39 15.94 8.61 -4.14
CA LYS A 39 17.07 9.43 -3.70
C LYS A 39 16.75 10.20 -2.41
N GLN A 40 15.46 10.46 -2.13
CA GLN A 40 15.02 11.27 -0.98
C GLN A 40 14.66 10.40 0.24
N TYR A 41 14.24 9.15 0.02
CA TYR A 41 13.69 8.29 1.07
C TYR A 41 14.25 6.87 1.06
N GLN A 42 14.19 6.19 2.20
CA GLN A 42 14.25 4.72 2.28
C GLN A 42 12.84 4.18 2.06
N LEU A 43 12.66 3.30 1.05
CA LEU A 43 11.34 2.96 0.50
C LEU A 43 10.95 1.52 0.82
N GLY A 44 9.91 1.36 1.65
CA GLY A 44 9.20 0.09 1.78
C GLY A 44 7.94 0.08 0.92
N LEU A 45 7.74 -0.96 0.12
CA LEU A 45 6.60 -1.13 -0.75
C LEU A 45 5.68 -2.23 -0.20
N VAL A 46 4.39 -1.95 -0.17
CA VAL A 46 3.34 -2.91 0.16
C VAL A 46 2.26 -2.78 -0.90
N PHE A 47 1.79 -3.88 -1.49
CA PHE A 47 0.71 -3.82 -2.47
C PHE A 47 -0.28 -4.95 -2.32
N GLY A 48 -1.50 -4.68 -2.76
CA GLY A 48 -2.55 -5.70 -2.82
C GLY A 48 -2.34 -6.65 -4.01
N GLY A 49 -3.06 -7.76 -4.00
CA GLY A 49 -3.10 -8.75 -5.10
C GLY A 49 -4.40 -8.69 -5.92
N GLY A 50 -5.17 -7.61 -5.79
CA GLY A 50 -6.53 -7.48 -6.34
C GLY A 50 -6.62 -7.52 -7.87
N ASN A 51 -5.49 -7.35 -8.56
CA ASN A 51 -5.38 -7.54 -10.00
C ASN A 51 -5.39 -9.01 -10.45
N ILE A 52 -4.97 -9.93 -9.57
CA ILE A 52 -4.94 -11.38 -9.84
C ILE A 52 -6.10 -12.06 -9.11
N PHE A 53 -6.31 -11.73 -7.83
CA PHE A 53 -7.34 -12.36 -7.02
C PHE A 53 -8.08 -11.36 -6.12
N ARG A 54 -9.41 -11.41 -6.15
CA ARG A 54 -10.28 -10.59 -5.29
C ARG A 54 -11.18 -11.48 -4.44
N GLY A 55 -10.82 -11.63 -3.16
CA GLY A 55 -11.58 -12.45 -2.21
C GLY A 55 -13.07 -12.10 -2.10
N ARG A 56 -13.46 -10.84 -2.34
CA ARG A 56 -14.87 -10.41 -2.35
C ARG A 56 -15.74 -11.11 -3.40
N GLN A 57 -15.14 -11.67 -4.46
CA GLN A 57 -15.87 -12.43 -5.49
C GLN A 57 -16.24 -13.84 -5.00
N MET A 58 -15.71 -14.24 -3.84
CA MET A 58 -15.92 -15.56 -3.24
C MET A 58 -16.94 -15.53 -2.10
N THR A 59 -17.40 -14.34 -1.70
CA THR A 59 -18.48 -14.17 -0.71
C THR A 59 -19.77 -14.85 -1.20
N GLY A 60 -20.38 -15.68 -0.36
CA GLY A 60 -21.62 -16.42 -0.70
C GLY A 60 -21.39 -17.78 -1.36
N LYS A 61 -20.15 -18.17 -1.65
CA LYS A 61 -19.83 -19.55 -2.05
C LYS A 61 -19.65 -20.43 -0.81
N ASN A 62 -20.11 -21.68 -0.85
CA ASN A 62 -19.91 -22.67 0.22
C ASN A 62 -18.43 -23.06 0.35
N ILE A 63 -17.66 -22.22 1.05
CA ILE A 63 -16.24 -22.39 1.27
C ILE A 63 -16.03 -22.96 2.67
N LYS A 64 -15.44 -24.16 2.75
CA LYS A 64 -15.16 -24.84 4.03
C LYS A 64 -14.16 -24.06 4.90
N ASN A 65 -13.16 -23.42 4.30
CA ASN A 65 -12.15 -22.64 5.01
C ASN A 65 -11.88 -21.28 4.33
N PRO A 66 -12.51 -20.19 4.78
CA PRO A 66 -12.30 -18.85 4.21
C PRO A 66 -10.86 -18.35 4.26
N ALA A 67 -10.02 -18.86 5.16
CA ALA A 67 -8.61 -18.46 5.27
C ALA A 67 -7.80 -18.81 4.01
N ASP A 68 -8.16 -19.90 3.31
CA ASP A 68 -7.44 -20.36 2.11
C ASP A 68 -7.44 -19.29 1.01
N TRP A 69 -8.55 -18.58 0.84
CA TRP A 69 -8.64 -17.48 -0.13
C TRP A 69 -7.83 -16.25 0.28
N HIS A 70 -7.61 -16.04 1.57
CA HIS A 70 -6.69 -15.01 2.03
C HIS A 70 -5.24 -15.39 1.69
N TYR A 71 -4.87 -16.66 1.77
CA TYR A 71 -3.56 -17.15 1.30
C TYR A 71 -3.40 -16.99 -0.21
N VAL A 72 -4.43 -17.27 -1.01
CA VAL A 72 -4.41 -16.99 -2.47
C VAL A 72 -4.21 -15.50 -2.74
N GLY A 73 -4.91 -14.63 -2.01
CA GLY A 73 -4.73 -13.18 -2.08
C GLY A 73 -3.32 -12.74 -1.68
N MET A 74 -2.72 -13.36 -0.65
CA MET A 74 -1.35 -13.09 -0.22
C MET A 74 -0.33 -13.57 -1.26
N ALA A 75 -0.50 -14.76 -1.84
CA ALA A 75 0.34 -15.27 -2.93
C ALA A 75 0.30 -14.36 -4.17
N SER A 76 -0.87 -13.80 -4.49
CA SER A 76 -1.02 -12.80 -5.56
C SER A 76 -0.14 -11.56 -5.33
N THR A 77 0.09 -11.15 -4.08
CA THR A 77 1.04 -10.06 -3.79
C THR A 77 2.49 -10.46 -4.09
N PHE A 78 2.86 -11.73 -3.94
CA PHE A 78 4.21 -12.18 -4.26
C PHE A 78 4.46 -12.21 -5.78
N VAL A 79 3.44 -12.57 -6.58
CA VAL A 79 3.52 -12.48 -8.05
C VAL A 79 3.81 -11.03 -8.49
N ASN A 80 3.08 -10.06 -7.95
CA ASN A 80 3.33 -8.64 -8.20
C ASN A 80 4.75 -8.20 -7.75
N ALA A 81 5.26 -8.78 -6.66
CA ALA A 81 6.59 -8.48 -6.14
C ALA A 81 7.69 -8.96 -7.07
N LEU A 82 7.57 -10.18 -7.60
CA LEU A 82 8.51 -10.72 -8.59
C LEU A 82 8.49 -9.90 -9.89
N ALA A 83 7.31 -9.53 -10.38
CA ALA A 83 7.18 -8.69 -11.57
C ALA A 83 7.88 -7.33 -11.39
N LEU A 84 7.65 -6.67 -10.26
CA LEU A 84 8.28 -5.39 -9.97
C LEU A 84 9.80 -5.52 -9.74
N GLN A 85 10.24 -6.61 -9.10
CA GLN A 85 11.67 -6.91 -8.94
C GLN A 85 12.37 -7.11 -10.28
N ALA A 86 11.76 -7.85 -11.21
CA ALA A 86 12.29 -8.03 -12.57
C ALA A 86 12.46 -6.68 -13.30
N VAL A 87 11.45 -5.81 -13.23
CA VAL A 87 11.50 -4.46 -13.80
C VAL A 87 12.59 -3.61 -13.14
N PHE A 88 12.72 -3.63 -11.82
CA PHE A 88 13.80 -2.91 -11.13
C PHE A 88 15.18 -3.45 -11.53
N GLY A 89 15.32 -4.75 -11.76
CA GLY A 89 16.53 -5.38 -12.28
C GLY A 89 16.93 -4.79 -13.64
N GLN A 90 15.99 -4.67 -14.57
CA GLN A 90 16.23 -4.03 -15.88
C GLN A 90 16.61 -2.54 -15.75
N LEU A 91 16.16 -1.86 -14.69
CA LEU A 91 16.52 -0.48 -14.38
C LEU A 91 17.81 -0.33 -13.57
N ASN A 92 18.53 -1.44 -13.28
CA ASN A 92 19.70 -1.48 -12.40
C ASN A 92 19.43 -0.88 -11.00
N ILE A 93 18.26 -1.15 -10.45
CA ILE A 93 17.84 -0.67 -9.13
C ILE A 93 17.89 -1.84 -8.13
N PRO A 94 18.69 -1.72 -7.05
CA PRO A 94 18.73 -2.76 -6.03
C PRO A 94 17.39 -2.84 -5.31
N VAL A 95 16.85 -4.04 -5.24
CA VAL A 95 15.57 -4.33 -4.60
C VAL A 95 15.61 -5.70 -3.94
N ARG A 96 14.97 -5.80 -2.77
CA ARG A 96 14.82 -7.04 -2.04
C ARG A 96 13.38 -7.29 -1.68
N ILE A 97 12.93 -8.52 -1.94
CA ILE A 97 11.65 -9.00 -1.48
C ILE A 97 11.83 -9.58 -0.08
N VAL A 98 10.95 -9.21 0.84
CA VAL A 98 10.84 -9.77 2.18
C VAL A 98 9.47 -10.43 2.28
N SER A 99 9.45 -11.75 2.41
CA SER A 99 8.22 -12.51 2.61
C SER A 99 7.77 -12.41 4.07
N ALA A 100 6.46 -12.45 4.29
CA ALA A 100 5.90 -12.62 5.63
C ALA A 100 6.29 -13.96 6.30
N PHE A 101 6.69 -14.95 5.51
CA PHE A 101 7.09 -16.28 5.98
C PHE A 101 8.61 -16.44 6.15
N ASP A 102 9.41 -15.45 5.75
CA ASP A 102 10.87 -15.54 5.90
C ASP A 102 11.25 -15.45 7.38
N ALA A 103 11.98 -16.45 7.87
CA ALA A 103 12.56 -16.42 9.22
C ALA A 103 13.49 -15.20 9.42
N LEU A 104 14.12 -14.72 8.33
CA LEU A 104 14.98 -13.54 8.29
C LEU A 104 14.22 -12.21 8.39
N ALA A 105 12.89 -12.19 8.22
CA ALA A 105 12.08 -11.00 8.48
C ALA A 105 12.13 -10.57 9.95
N LYS A 106 12.67 -11.41 10.86
CA LYS A 106 12.90 -11.09 12.27
C LYS A 106 14.16 -10.24 12.53
N ASN A 107 15.06 -10.12 11.56
CA ASN A 107 16.22 -9.24 11.69
C ASN A 107 15.81 -7.81 11.34
N ASN A 108 15.85 -6.90 12.33
CA ASN A 108 15.41 -5.50 12.24
C ASN A 108 16.14 -4.62 11.19
N ASN A 109 17.03 -5.21 10.38
CA ASN A 109 17.80 -4.49 9.37
C ASN A 109 17.17 -4.67 7.99
N TYR A 110 16.01 -4.03 7.79
CA TYR A 110 15.30 -4.08 6.51
C TYR A 110 15.98 -3.25 5.41
N PHE A 111 16.66 -2.16 5.76
CA PHE A 111 17.16 -1.21 4.76
C PHE A 111 18.68 -1.18 4.70
N SER A 112 19.23 -1.71 3.62
CA SER A 112 20.60 -1.41 3.20
C SER A 112 20.64 -0.07 2.43
N GLN A 113 21.84 0.47 2.17
CA GLN A 113 21.98 1.77 1.54
C GLN A 113 21.53 1.74 0.07
N GLY A 114 20.42 2.44 -0.23
CA GLY A 114 19.95 2.64 -1.61
C GLY A 114 19.01 1.57 -2.14
N GLU A 115 18.73 0.54 -1.34
CA GLU A 115 17.83 -0.57 -1.67
C GLU A 115 16.35 -0.22 -1.43
N ILE A 116 15.48 -0.69 -2.34
CA ILE A 116 14.03 -0.70 -2.16
C ILE A 116 13.62 -2.02 -1.53
N VAL A 117 12.75 -1.99 -0.52
CA VAL A 117 12.26 -3.20 0.15
C VAL A 117 10.82 -3.45 -0.29
N ILE A 118 10.53 -4.64 -0.80
CA ILE A 118 9.17 -5.07 -1.15
C ILE A 118 8.69 -6.06 -0.09
N PHE A 119 7.61 -5.74 0.61
CA PHE A 119 6.98 -6.68 1.55
C PHE A 119 5.87 -7.45 0.85
N ALA A 120 6.05 -8.76 0.71
CA ALA A 120 5.11 -9.67 0.07
C ALA A 120 4.43 -10.60 1.10
N PHE A 121 3.37 -11.28 0.66
CA PHE A 121 2.53 -12.16 1.49
C PHE A 121 1.84 -11.46 2.67
N GLY A 122 1.66 -10.13 2.61
CA GLY A 122 0.95 -9.40 3.65
C GLY A 122 1.62 -9.53 5.04
N THR A 123 0.83 -9.89 6.04
CA THR A 123 1.29 -10.26 7.38
C THR A 123 1.49 -11.78 7.55
N GLY A 124 1.23 -12.57 6.50
CA GLY A 124 1.20 -14.04 6.57
C GLY A 124 0.00 -14.59 7.33
N LYS A 125 -0.90 -13.72 7.84
CA LYS A 125 -2.08 -14.12 8.62
C LYS A 125 -3.35 -13.80 7.84
N PRO A 126 -4.32 -14.73 7.77
CA PRO A 126 -5.61 -14.48 7.14
C PRO A 126 -6.40 -13.43 7.93
N PHE A 127 -7.44 -12.86 7.29
CA PHE A 127 -8.34 -11.85 7.87
C PHE A 127 -7.68 -10.49 8.15
N VAL A 128 -6.51 -10.26 7.55
CA VAL A 128 -5.76 -9.01 7.65
C VAL A 128 -5.73 -8.32 6.29
N THR A 129 -6.00 -7.02 6.27
CA THR A 129 -5.97 -6.23 5.04
C THR A 129 -4.56 -5.80 4.68
N THR A 130 -4.32 -5.49 3.40
CA THR A 130 -3.05 -4.88 2.95
C THR A 130 -2.79 -3.52 3.60
N ASP A 131 -3.83 -2.78 3.99
CA ASP A 131 -3.67 -1.52 4.72
C ASP A 131 -3.10 -1.78 6.12
N THR A 132 -3.59 -2.80 6.82
CA THR A 132 -3.02 -3.23 8.11
C THR A 132 -1.57 -3.69 7.95
N THR A 133 -1.26 -4.44 6.90
CA THR A 133 0.13 -4.81 6.57
C THR A 133 1.02 -3.58 6.44
N ALA A 134 0.58 -2.55 5.71
CA ALA A 134 1.36 -1.33 5.52
C ALA A 134 1.70 -0.65 6.84
N VAL A 135 0.75 -0.59 7.78
CA VAL A 135 0.98 -0.02 9.12
C VAL A 135 1.90 -0.91 9.96
N VAL A 136 1.73 -2.24 9.93
CA VAL A 136 2.62 -3.18 10.64
C VAL A 136 4.06 -3.02 10.15
N ARG A 137 4.28 -3.01 8.83
CA ARG A 137 5.62 -2.81 8.24
C ARG A 137 6.16 -1.42 8.54
N ALA A 138 5.32 -0.39 8.61
CA ALA A 138 5.74 0.94 9.04
C ALA A 138 6.27 0.94 10.48
N ILE A 139 5.63 0.20 11.39
CA ILE A 139 6.08 0.05 12.78
C ILE A 139 7.42 -0.68 12.85
N GLU A 140 7.52 -1.84 12.22
CA GLU A 140 8.73 -2.69 12.23
C GLU A 140 9.93 -1.96 11.64
N THR A 141 9.71 -1.16 10.60
CA THR A 141 10.77 -0.40 9.93
C THR A 141 11.02 0.98 10.53
N LYS A 142 10.23 1.41 11.51
CA LYS A 142 10.22 2.79 12.05
C LYS A 142 10.04 3.83 10.94
N ALA A 143 9.11 3.59 10.03
CA ALA A 143 8.75 4.52 8.99
C ALA A 143 8.06 5.77 9.58
N ALA A 144 8.39 6.93 9.03
CA ALA A 144 7.85 8.20 9.47
C ALA A 144 6.41 8.44 8.97
N LEU A 145 6.00 7.78 7.89
CA LEU A 145 4.72 8.03 7.24
C LEU A 145 4.31 6.84 6.35
N VAL A 146 3.00 6.55 6.32
CA VAL A 146 2.39 5.62 5.36
C VAL A 146 1.70 6.41 4.26
N PHE A 147 2.05 6.14 3.01
CA PHE A 147 1.44 6.69 1.82
C PHE A 147 0.50 5.68 1.20
N LYS A 148 -0.79 5.98 1.07
CA LYS A 148 -1.73 5.15 0.32
C LYS A 148 -2.06 5.79 -1.02
N ALA A 149 -1.61 5.14 -2.08
CA ALA A 149 -2.07 5.41 -3.43
C ALA A 149 -3.36 4.64 -3.70
N THR A 150 -4.42 5.34 -4.09
CA THR A 150 -5.74 4.76 -4.37
C THR A 150 -6.39 5.41 -5.59
N LYS A 151 -7.61 4.98 -5.96
CA LYS A 151 -8.39 5.61 -7.04
C LYS A 151 -9.14 6.87 -6.57
N ALA A 152 -9.49 6.92 -5.29
CA ALA A 152 -10.06 8.09 -4.64
C ALA A 152 -9.00 9.19 -4.43
N ASP A 153 -9.41 10.45 -4.41
CA ASP A 153 -8.52 11.61 -4.24
C ASP A 153 -8.38 12.09 -2.81
N GLY A 154 -9.11 11.50 -1.87
CA GLY A 154 -8.97 11.74 -0.44
C GLY A 154 -10.10 11.10 0.34
N VAL A 155 -10.17 11.42 1.63
CA VAL A 155 -11.24 11.01 2.54
C VAL A 155 -12.34 12.06 2.50
N TYR A 156 -13.59 11.62 2.47
CA TYR A 156 -14.77 12.46 2.49
C TYR A 156 -15.64 12.15 3.72
N ASP A 157 -16.44 13.12 4.15
CA ASP A 157 -17.43 12.94 5.21
C ASP A 157 -18.56 11.97 4.82
N ASP A 158 -18.90 11.90 3.53
CA ASP A 158 -19.87 10.98 2.94
C ASP A 158 -19.44 10.53 1.53
N ASP A 159 -20.17 9.59 0.90
CA ASP A 159 -19.78 8.94 -0.36
C ASP A 159 -19.92 9.92 -1.53
N PRO A 160 -18.81 10.44 -2.10
CA PRO A 160 -18.90 11.45 -3.14
C PRO A 160 -19.48 10.92 -4.46
N GLU A 161 -19.55 9.59 -4.65
CA GLU A 161 -20.22 8.98 -5.80
C GLU A 161 -21.75 8.98 -5.64
N LYS A 162 -22.26 9.04 -4.40
CA LYS A 162 -23.70 9.00 -4.10
C LYS A 162 -24.25 10.34 -3.59
N ASN A 163 -23.40 11.15 -2.96
CA ASN A 163 -23.74 12.42 -2.36
C ASN A 163 -22.84 13.52 -2.95
N LEU A 164 -23.41 14.31 -3.87
CA LEU A 164 -22.71 15.44 -4.50
C LEU A 164 -22.31 16.55 -3.51
N ARG A 165 -22.84 16.55 -2.28
CA ARG A 165 -22.49 17.50 -1.21
C ARG A 165 -21.37 16.99 -0.30
N ALA A 166 -20.83 15.80 -0.55
CA ALA A 166 -19.73 15.25 0.22
C ALA A 166 -18.51 16.19 0.21
N LYS A 167 -17.95 16.46 1.39
CA LYS A 167 -16.81 17.35 1.57
C LYS A 167 -15.55 16.54 1.80
N LYS A 168 -14.51 16.84 1.03
CA LYS A 168 -13.20 16.25 1.20
C LYS A 168 -12.47 16.89 2.38
N PHE A 169 -11.78 16.06 3.16
CA PHE A 169 -10.86 16.52 4.19
C PHE A 169 -9.45 16.69 3.62
N ASP A 170 -8.79 17.82 3.88
CA ASP A 170 -7.34 17.93 3.68
C ASP A 170 -6.58 17.29 4.85
N HIS A 171 -7.11 17.47 6.06
CA HIS A 171 -6.62 16.90 7.31
C HIS A 171 -7.79 16.32 8.11
N ILE A 172 -7.59 15.17 8.75
CA ILE A 172 -8.57 14.55 9.64
C ILE A 172 -7.87 13.87 10.80
N SER A 173 -8.46 13.94 12.01
CA SER A 173 -7.91 13.24 13.16
C SER A 173 -8.12 11.72 13.02
N TYR A 174 -7.27 10.91 13.65
CA TYR A 174 -7.52 9.46 13.74
C TYR A 174 -8.92 9.15 14.31
N ALA A 175 -9.34 9.89 15.34
CA ALA A 175 -10.62 9.68 16.02
C ALA A 175 -11.80 9.99 15.10
N ASP A 176 -11.74 11.08 14.33
CA ASP A 176 -12.81 11.46 13.41
C ASP A 176 -12.87 10.54 12.20
N TYR A 177 -11.72 10.09 11.70
CA TYR A 177 -11.69 9.07 10.65
C TYR A 177 -12.43 7.79 11.08
N LEU A 178 -12.26 7.35 12.33
CA LEU A 178 -12.91 6.14 12.84
C LEU A 178 -14.44 6.28 12.95
N LYS A 179 -14.96 7.51 13.07
CA LYS A 179 -16.41 7.79 13.10
C LYS A 179 -17.06 7.70 11.72
N ILE A 180 -16.29 7.80 10.63
CA ILE A 180 -16.79 7.68 9.25
C ILE A 180 -17.34 6.26 9.03
N LYS A 181 -18.63 6.11 8.71
CA LYS A 181 -19.27 4.77 8.60
C LYS A 181 -19.16 4.16 7.21
N ASN A 182 -19.47 4.92 6.15
CA ASN A 182 -19.74 4.34 4.83
C ASN A 182 -18.67 4.61 3.78
N THR A 183 -17.69 5.48 4.06
CA THR A 183 -16.67 5.93 3.10
C THR A 183 -15.24 5.66 3.54
N ALA A 184 -15.05 4.74 4.48
CA ALA A 184 -13.71 4.39 4.94
C ALA A 184 -12.90 3.76 3.81
N ILE A 185 -12.05 4.57 3.17
CA ILE A 185 -11.18 4.13 2.07
C ILE A 185 -9.88 3.50 2.56
N PHE A 186 -9.58 3.55 3.86
CA PHE A 186 -8.52 2.85 4.59
C PHE A 186 -9.13 1.99 5.70
N ASP A 187 -8.58 0.79 5.89
CA ASP A 187 -9.03 -0.12 6.94
C ASP A 187 -8.97 0.51 8.34
N LYS A 188 -10.08 0.46 9.09
CA LYS A 188 -10.17 1.06 10.42
C LYS A 188 -9.24 0.39 11.43
N THR A 189 -9.02 -0.91 11.33
CA THR A 189 -8.08 -1.62 12.20
C THR A 189 -6.65 -1.10 12.00
N ALA A 190 -6.27 -0.84 10.74
CA ALA A 190 -5.00 -0.20 10.40
C ALA A 190 -4.89 1.23 10.98
N VAL A 191 -5.96 2.03 10.92
CA VAL A 191 -5.98 3.37 11.54
C VAL A 191 -5.83 3.32 13.05
N VAL A 192 -6.53 2.41 13.74
CA VAL A 192 -6.37 2.22 15.20
C VAL A 192 -4.93 1.89 15.55
N LEU A 193 -4.29 1.00 14.77
CA LEU A 193 -2.90 0.64 14.98
C LEU A 193 -1.94 1.82 14.71
N ALA A 194 -2.19 2.58 13.64
CA ALA A 194 -1.41 3.75 13.27
C ALA A 194 -1.50 4.85 14.35
N ALA A 195 -2.70 5.11 14.86
CA ALA A 195 -2.95 6.06 15.94
C ALA A 195 -2.18 5.71 17.22
N LYS A 196 -2.22 4.42 17.63
CA LYS A 196 -1.47 3.92 18.80
C LYS A 196 0.04 4.14 18.69
N LYS A 197 0.58 4.14 17.47
CA LYS A 197 2.01 4.33 17.20
C LYS A 197 2.35 5.71 16.65
N LYS A 198 1.36 6.62 16.57
CA LYS A 198 1.47 7.98 16.04
C LYS A 198 2.11 8.00 14.64
N ILE A 199 1.73 7.05 13.78
CA ILE A 199 2.20 6.97 12.39
C ILE A 199 1.14 7.63 11.50
N PRO A 200 1.42 8.81 10.91
CA PRO A 200 0.44 9.45 10.06
C PRO A 200 0.24 8.68 8.75
N ILE A 201 -0.93 8.85 8.15
CA ILE A 201 -1.31 8.21 6.88
C ILE A 201 -1.72 9.29 5.89
N TYR A 202 -1.07 9.34 4.73
CA TYR A 202 -1.44 10.24 3.65
C TYR A 202 -2.08 9.46 2.51
N ILE A 203 -3.35 9.75 2.22
CA ILE A 203 -4.13 9.10 1.17
C ILE A 203 -4.24 10.04 -0.03
N PHE A 204 -3.93 9.55 -1.22
CA PHE A 204 -3.97 10.34 -2.45
C PHE A 204 -4.36 9.51 -3.67
N LYS A 205 -4.86 10.19 -4.70
CA LYS A 205 -5.17 9.58 -5.99
C LYS A 205 -3.90 9.23 -6.73
N TRP A 206 -3.80 7.98 -7.17
CA TRP A 206 -2.74 7.55 -8.06
C TRP A 206 -2.89 8.16 -9.46
N GLY A 207 -1.76 8.51 -10.07
CA GLY A 207 -1.67 9.06 -11.41
C GLY A 207 -0.21 9.24 -11.82
N ARG A 208 0.05 9.34 -13.12
CA ARG A 208 1.42 9.55 -13.64
C ARG A 208 2.00 10.85 -13.09
N GLY A 209 3.22 10.80 -12.56
CA GLY A 209 3.92 11.96 -11.97
C GLY A 209 3.42 12.39 -10.59
N ILE A 210 2.37 11.78 -10.04
CA ILE A 210 1.77 12.24 -8.78
C ILE A 210 2.66 11.92 -7.57
N LEU A 211 3.45 10.84 -7.64
CA LEU A 211 4.13 10.30 -6.47
C LEU A 211 5.16 11.29 -5.91
N ALA A 212 5.86 12.02 -6.78
CA ALA A 212 6.81 13.06 -6.38
C ALA A 212 6.15 14.25 -5.65
N LYS A 213 4.88 14.55 -5.96
CA LYS A 213 4.07 15.54 -5.23
C LYS A 213 3.53 14.95 -3.93
N ALA A 214 3.07 13.70 -3.97
CA ALA A 214 2.48 13.01 -2.84
C ALA A 214 3.46 12.88 -1.67
N VAL A 215 4.72 12.50 -1.92
CA VAL A 215 5.75 12.40 -0.86
C VAL A 215 6.11 13.73 -0.20
N LYS A 216 5.63 14.86 -0.75
CA LYS A 216 5.73 16.20 -0.17
C LYS A 216 4.42 16.68 0.44
N LEU A 217 3.41 15.80 0.53
CA LEU A 217 2.03 16.10 0.94
C LEU A 217 1.33 17.15 0.05
N LYS A 218 1.71 17.22 -1.22
CA LYS A 218 1.22 18.22 -2.19
C LYS A 218 0.44 17.60 -3.35
N ALA A 219 -0.16 16.43 -3.13
CA ALA A 219 -0.95 15.72 -4.14
C ALA A 219 -2.47 15.98 -4.02
N GLY A 220 -2.90 16.95 -3.20
CA GLY A 220 -4.32 17.23 -2.97
C GLY A 220 -5.06 16.07 -2.32
N GLY A 221 -4.36 15.30 -1.48
CA GLY A 221 -4.89 14.17 -0.73
C GLY A 221 -5.26 14.54 0.70
N THR A 222 -5.57 13.54 1.51
CA THR A 222 -5.91 13.71 2.92
C THR A 222 -4.81 13.17 3.83
N LEU A 223 -4.42 13.95 4.83
CA LEU A 223 -3.55 13.51 5.93
C LEU A 223 -4.38 13.10 7.16
N ILE A 224 -4.24 11.86 7.60
CA ILE A 224 -4.80 11.33 8.85
C ILE A 224 -3.71 11.38 9.92
N GLN A 225 -3.93 12.09 11.03
CA GLN A 225 -2.96 12.21 12.12
C GLN A 225 -3.55 12.53 13.50
#